data_AF-A0A1G8LGV3-F1
#
_entry.id   AF-A0A1G8LGV3-F1
#
_cell.length_a   1.000
_cell.length_b   1.000
_cell.length_c   1.000
_cell.angle_alpha   90.00
_cell.angle_beta   90.00
_cell.angle_gamma   90.00
#
_symmetry.space_group_name_H-M   'P 1'
#
loop_
_entity.id
_entity.type
_entity.pdbx_description
1 polymer ?
#
loop_
_entity_poly.entity_id
_entity_poly.type
_entity_poly.pdbx_seq_one_letter_code
_entity_poly.pdbx_strand_id
1 'polypeptide(L)' 'MASQTIEEQFERVEEFTTLLGAAELNAANTWEEQFTADMRANFQRFGARMFLSESQHTTLERIANQ' A
#
# COMPACT_ATOMS: atom_id res chain seq x y z
N MET A 1 10.41 -1.96 14.18
CA MET A 1 8.97 -1.67 14.21
C MET A 1 8.25 -2.93 13.75
N ALA A 2 7.25 -3.41 14.48
CA ALA A 2 6.51 -4.61 14.10
C ALA A 2 5.58 -4.30 12.94
N SER A 3 5.54 -5.16 11.92
CA SER A 3 4.54 -5.07 10.85
C SER A 3 3.17 -5.46 11.39
N GLN A 4 2.16 -4.62 11.18
CA GLN A 4 0.77 -4.91 11.45
C GLN A 4 0.07 -5.30 10.14
N THR A 5 -1.06 -5.99 10.22
CA THR A 5 -1.90 -6.25 9.05
C THR A 5 -2.67 -4.99 8.63
N ILE A 6 -3.23 -5.00 7.42
CA ILE A 6 -4.07 -3.89 6.94
C ILE A 6 -5.32 -3.72 7.82
N GLU A 7 -5.96 -4.80 8.23
CA GLU A 7 -7.14 -4.73 9.13
C GLU A 7 -6.83 -4.23 10.54
N GLU A 8 -5.57 -4.28 10.97
CA GLU A 8 -5.11 -3.70 12.23
C GLU A 8 -4.74 -2.23 12.10
N GLN A 9 -4.27 -1.80 10.92
CA GLN A 9 -3.80 -0.44 10.67
C GLN A 9 -4.88 0.52 10.18
N PHE A 10 -5.87 0.02 9.44
CA PHE A 10 -6.93 0.82 8.84
C PHE A 10 -8.28 0.43 9.45
N GLU A 11 -9.09 1.42 9.84
CA GLU A 11 -10.45 1.18 10.33
C GLU A 11 -11.32 0.51 9.26
N ARG A 12 -11.03 0.83 7.99
CA ARG A 12 -11.70 0.28 6.81
C ARG A 12 -10.67 -0.12 5.76
N VAL A 13 -10.80 -1.34 5.23
CA VAL A 13 -9.90 -1.87 4.19
C VAL A 13 -9.94 -1.00 2.93
N GLU A 14 -11.07 -0.33 2.68
CA GLU A 14 -11.25 0.62 1.57
C GLU A 14 -10.33 1.84 1.67
N GLU A 15 -9.88 2.22 2.87
CA GLU A 15 -8.91 3.32 3.05
C GLU A 15 -7.55 2.92 2.49
N PHE A 16 -7.11 1.69 2.75
CA PHE A 16 -5.89 1.15 2.14
C PHE A 16 -6.02 1.03 0.61
N THR A 17 -7.15 0.53 0.10
CA THR A 17 -7.29 0.38 -1.37
C THR A 17 -7.37 1.72 -2.08
N THR A 18 -7.92 2.74 -1.44
CA THR A 18 -7.93 4.13 -1.91
C THR A 18 -6.51 4.70 -1.95
N LEU A 19 -5.74 4.53 -0.87
CA LEU A 19 -4.34 4.95 -0.81
C LEU A 19 -3.49 4.27 -1.87
N LEU A 20 -3.61 2.93 -1.99
CA LEU A 20 -2.87 2.17 -3.00
C LEU A 20 -3.26 2.59 -4.42
N GLY A 21 -4.54 2.84 -4.68
CA GLY A 21 -5.01 3.33 -5.98
C GLY A 21 -4.45 4.72 -6.32
N ALA A 22 -4.39 5.64 -5.35
CA ALA A 22 -3.76 6.94 -5.55
C ALA A 22 -2.26 6.81 -5.83
N ALA A 23 -1.55 5.94 -5.11
CA ALA A 23 -0.13 5.67 -5.35
C ALA A 23 0.11 5.05 -6.74
N GLU A 24 -0.73 4.11 -7.19
CA GLU A 24 -0.64 3.52 -8.53
C GLU A 24 -0.82 4.57 -9.64
N LEU A 25 -1.73 5.53 -9.46
CA LEU A 25 -1.97 6.60 -10.43
C LEU A 25 -0.83 7.62 -10.49
N ASN A 26 -0.19 7.87 -9.34
CA ASN A 26 0.83 8.90 -9.23
C ASN A 26 2.26 8.36 -9.41
N ALA A 27 2.48 7.04 -9.43
CA ALA A 27 3.79 6.43 -9.64
C ALA A 27 4.49 7.03 -10.89
N ALA A 28 5.68 7.60 -10.69
CA ALA A 28 6.36 8.42 -11.68
C ALA A 28 7.63 7.77 -12.26
N ASN A 29 8.05 6.63 -11.72
CA ASN A 29 9.22 5.90 -12.19
C ASN A 29 9.02 4.38 -12.05
N THR A 30 9.85 3.61 -12.77
CA THR A 30 9.78 2.14 -12.81
C THR A 30 9.85 1.49 -11.43
N TRP A 31 10.56 2.07 -10.47
CA TRP A 31 10.62 1.52 -9.11
C TRP A 31 9.30 1.71 -8.37
N GLU A 32 8.65 2.87 -8.50
CA GLU A 32 7.34 3.16 -7.89
C GLU A 32 6.22 2.31 -8.52
N GLU A 33 6.25 2.15 -9.84
CA GLU A 33 5.33 1.27 -10.57
C GLU A 33 5.46 -0.18 -10.06
N GLN A 34 6.69 -0.69 -9.94
CA GLN A 34 6.91 -2.04 -9.43
C GLN A 34 6.50 -2.18 -7.97
N PHE A 35 6.81 -1.18 -7.13
CA PHE A 35 6.45 -1.17 -5.73
C PHE A 35 4.93 -1.24 -5.54
N THR A 36 4.18 -0.38 -6.24
CA THR A 36 2.71 -0.37 -6.15
C THR A 36 2.09 -1.65 -6.73
N ALA A 37 2.63 -2.17 -7.83
CA ALA A 37 2.21 -3.45 -8.40
C ALA A 37 2.43 -4.64 -7.44
N ASP A 38 3.58 -4.70 -6.75
CA ASP A 38 3.87 -5.73 -5.75
C ASP A 38 2.92 -5.63 -4.55
N MET A 39 2.64 -4.41 -4.09
CA MET A 39 1.67 -4.17 -3.02
C MET A 39 0.26 -4.62 -3.44
N ARG A 40 -0.15 -4.34 -4.67
CA ARG A 40 -1.43 -4.79 -5.25
C ARG A 40 -1.51 -6.31 -5.34
N ALA A 41 -0.46 -6.95 -5.85
CA ALA A 41 -0.41 -8.41 -5.98
C ALA A 41 -0.51 -9.10 -4.61
N ASN A 42 0.22 -8.59 -3.61
CA ASN A 42 0.14 -9.09 -2.24
C ASN A 42 -1.25 -8.87 -1.62
N PHE A 43 -1.85 -7.71 -1.84
CA PHE A 43 -3.19 -7.42 -1.35
C PHE A 43 -4.25 -8.31 -1.99
N GLN A 44 -4.16 -8.58 -3.29
CA GLN A 44 -5.07 -9.52 -3.98
C GLN A 44 -4.92 -10.95 -3.43
N ARG A 45 -3.71 -11.34 -3.01
CA ARG A 45 -3.43 -12.68 -2.48
C ARG A 45 -3.87 -12.86 -1.03
N PHE A 46 -3.65 -11.87 -0.19
CA PHE A 46 -3.81 -11.99 1.27
C PHE A 46 -4.98 -11.16 1.84
N GLY A 47 -5.52 -10.23 1.05
CA GLY A 47 -6.58 -9.30 1.47
C GLY A 47 -6.15 -8.46 2.67
N ALA A 48 -7.09 -8.23 3.58
CA ALA A 48 -6.89 -7.41 4.78
C ALA A 48 -5.84 -7.97 5.77
N ARG A 49 -5.50 -9.26 5.65
CA ARG A 49 -4.45 -9.92 6.45
C ARG A 49 -3.04 -9.74 5.89
N MET A 50 -2.89 -9.02 4.77
CA MET A 50 -1.58 -8.63 4.28
C MET A 50 -0.88 -7.77 5.35
N PHE A 51 0.38 -8.09 5.64
CA PHE A 51 1.23 -7.24 6.46
C PHE A 51 1.68 -6.02 5.67
N LEU A 52 1.61 -4.85 6.31
CA LEU A 52 2.12 -3.60 5.82
C LEU A 52 3.11 -3.06 6.85
N SER A 53 4.39 -2.90 6.47
CA SER A 53 5.35 -2.23 7.35
C SER A 53 5.12 -0.71 7.35
N GLU A 54 5.52 -0.05 8.44
CA GLU A 54 5.49 1.42 8.52
C GLU A 54 6.23 2.09 7.35
N SER A 55 7.40 1.55 6.97
CA SER A 55 8.16 2.05 5.81
C SER A 55 7.43 1.90 4.47
N GLN A 56 6.70 0.79 4.28
CA GLN A 56 5.86 0.59 3.11
C GLN A 56 4.68 1.55 3.12
N HIS A 57 4.08 1.80 4.29
CA HIS A 57 2.99 2.76 4.44
C HIS A 57 3.45 4.18 4.10
N THR A 58 4.55 4.66 4.70
CA THR A 58 5.12 5.97 4.39
C THR A 58 5.51 6.10 2.91
N THR A 59 6.02 5.03 2.30
CA THR A 59 6.33 5.03 0.86
C THR A 59 5.06 5.15 0.02
N LEU A 60 3.99 4.42 0.35
CA LEU A 60 2.69 4.55 -0.30
C LEU A 60 2.14 5.98 -0.18
N GLU A 61 2.14 6.55 1.02
CA GLU A 61 1.69 7.93 1.25
C GLU A 61 2.50 8.94 0.43
N ARG A 62 3.83 8.77 0.36
CA ARG A 62 4.69 9.66 -0.43
C ARG A 62 4.34 9.60 -1.92
N ILE A 63 4.19 8.39 -2.48
CA ILE A 63 3.84 8.22 -3.90
C ILE A 63 2.42 8.76 -4.16
N ALA A 64 1.47 8.52 -3.27
CA ALA A 64 0.09 8.98 -3.42
C ALA A 64 -0.06 10.52 -3.39
N ASN A 65 0.88 11.26 -2.79
CA ASN A 65 0.78 12.72 -2.62
C ASN A 65 1.76 13.53 -3.48
N GLN A 66 2.44 12.92 -4.46
CA GLN A 66 3.39 13.64 -5.33
C GLN A 66 2.72 14.44 -6.46
#